data_AF-A0A7K3LE98-F1
#
_entry.id   AF-A0A7K3LE98-F1
#
_cell.length_a   1.000
_cell.length_b   1.000
_cell.length_c   1.000
_cell.angle_alpha   90.00
_cell.angle_beta   90.00
_cell.angle_gamma   90.00
#
_symmetry.space_group_name_H-M   'P 1'
#
loop_
_entity.id
_entity.type
_entity.pdbx_description
1 polymer ?
#
loop_
_entity_poly.entity_id
_entity_poly.type
_entity_poly.pdbx_seq_one_letter_code
_entity_poly.pdbx_strand_id
1 'polypeptide(L)'
;MTETSSETEDGPIDLDHDESSEPDEDETGTGDTDDAAETGGDDAKPRARRRIGLRVAGALAVALFIGSAGFAAAASQPYLADRAEVATKLDIARTAARAIHTLWNYTPENMDTLPDRAAVYLSGDLEAQYRKFIAAIAESNKQAKVTDSTEIVGAAVESLDGDEATVLI
;
A
#
# COMPACT_ATOMS: atom_id res chain seq x y z
N MET A 1 53.12 13.49 21.84
CA MET A 1 51.71 13.54 22.27
C MET A 1 50.88 13.44 21.00
N THR A 2 50.69 12.32 20.30
CA THR A 2 50.58 10.88 20.65
C THR A 2 49.51 10.52 21.68
N GLU A 3 48.69 9.54 21.25
CA GLU A 3 47.69 8.71 21.94
C GLU A 3 46.29 9.35 22.09
N THR A 4 45.17 8.73 21.73
CA THR A 4 44.79 7.32 21.48
C THR A 4 43.58 7.34 20.48
N SER A 5 43.36 6.53 19.45
CA SER A 5 43.44 5.07 19.19
C SER A 5 42.60 4.19 20.13
N SER A 6 41.42 3.79 19.64
CA SER A 6 40.74 2.50 19.77
C SER A 6 39.44 2.65 18.94
N GLU A 7 39.21 2.08 17.76
CA GLU A 7 39.35 0.69 17.29
C GLU A 7 38.85 -0.33 18.32
N THR A 8 37.66 -0.86 18.05
CA THR A 8 37.14 -2.10 18.60
C THR A 8 36.38 -2.78 17.48
N GLU A 9 37.14 -3.61 16.76
CA GLU A 9 36.70 -4.75 16.00
C GLU A 9 36.40 -5.88 17.00
N ASP A 10 35.20 -6.45 16.97
CA ASP A 10 34.88 -7.85 17.34
C ASP A 10 33.36 -8.00 17.12
N GLY A 11 32.90 -8.66 16.06
CA GLY A 11 32.78 -10.12 16.03
C GLY A 11 31.28 -10.44 15.92
N PRO A 12 30.88 -11.50 15.19
CA PRO A 12 29.47 -11.79 14.94
C PRO A 12 28.77 -12.13 16.25
N ILE A 13 27.57 -11.60 16.46
CA ILE A 13 26.75 -11.98 17.62
C ILE A 13 26.24 -13.39 17.35
N ASP A 14 27.02 -14.34 17.84
CA ASP A 14 26.70 -15.75 17.95
C ASP A 14 25.64 -15.92 19.05
N LEU A 15 24.40 -16.13 18.64
CA LEU A 15 23.31 -16.56 19.51
C LEU A 15 23.02 -18.02 19.18
N ASP A 16 23.97 -18.90 19.48
CA ASP A 16 23.71 -20.33 19.58
C ASP A 16 22.82 -20.60 20.80
N HIS A 17 21.57 -20.97 20.48
CA HIS A 17 20.90 -22.18 20.91
C HIS A 17 20.70 -22.44 22.42
N ASP A 18 19.44 -22.38 22.88
CA ASP A 18 18.83 -23.55 23.55
C ASP A 18 17.28 -23.46 23.50
N GLU A 19 16.71 -24.43 22.77
CA GLU A 19 15.42 -25.14 22.92
C GLU A 19 14.18 -24.40 23.48
N SER A 20 12.96 -24.52 22.94
CA SER A 20 12.35 -25.70 22.32
C SER A 20 11.02 -25.30 21.66
N SER A 21 10.71 -25.94 20.52
CA SER A 21 9.38 -26.24 19.95
C SER A 21 9.03 -25.59 18.60
N GLU A 22 9.64 -26.10 17.53
CA GLU A 22 9.01 -26.37 16.23
C GLU A 22 8.96 -27.90 16.05
N PRO A 23 8.31 -28.45 15.00
CA PRO A 23 6.97 -28.19 14.48
C PRO A 23 6.18 -29.53 14.41
N ASP A 24 4.91 -29.50 14.05
CA ASP A 24 4.31 -30.67 13.38
C ASP A 24 3.36 -30.16 12.29
N GLU A 25 3.91 -30.03 11.09
CA GLU A 25 3.17 -30.36 9.90
C GLU A 25 3.00 -31.88 9.90
N ASP A 26 1.78 -32.40 9.97
CA ASP A 26 1.49 -33.56 9.13
C ASP A 26 0.00 -33.78 8.84
N GLU A 27 -0.18 -34.07 7.56
CA GLU A 27 -1.24 -34.84 6.91
C GLU A 27 -2.68 -34.35 6.91
N THR A 28 -3.02 -33.84 5.72
CA THR A 28 -4.20 -34.20 4.93
C THR A 28 -4.59 -35.68 5.05
N GLY A 29 -5.33 -36.04 6.10
CA GLY A 29 -6.03 -37.32 6.21
C GLY A 29 -7.39 -37.27 5.52
N THR A 30 -7.43 -37.68 4.25
CA THR A 30 -8.69 -38.05 3.58
C THR A 30 -9.23 -39.31 4.26
N GLY A 31 -10.15 -39.13 5.20
CA GLY A 31 -10.90 -40.21 5.85
C GLY A 31 -12.17 -40.50 5.06
N ASP A 32 -12.03 -41.37 4.07
CA ASP A 32 -13.12 -41.99 3.32
C ASP A 32 -14.12 -42.69 4.26
N THR A 33 -15.34 -42.77 3.77
CA THR A 33 -16.44 -43.57 4.31
C THR A 33 -16.01 -45.01 4.58
N ASP A 34 -16.30 -45.55 5.77
CA ASP A 34 -16.77 -46.94 5.81
C ASP A 34 -17.71 -47.24 6.98
N ASP A 35 -18.56 -48.20 6.64
CA ASP A 35 -19.77 -48.68 7.27
C ASP A 35 -19.48 -49.76 8.33
N ALA A 36 -20.47 -49.96 9.19
CA ALA A 36 -20.78 -51.17 9.96
C ALA A 36 -19.73 -51.89 10.85
N ALA A 37 -20.04 -51.96 12.16
CA ALA A 37 -20.56 -53.21 12.76
C ALA A 37 -21.11 -52.97 14.18
N GLU A 38 -22.37 -53.38 14.39
CA GLU A 38 -23.08 -53.34 15.67
C GLU A 38 -22.77 -54.57 16.55
N THR A 39 -22.76 -54.37 17.88
CA THR A 39 -23.31 -55.28 18.92
C THR A 39 -23.52 -54.42 20.17
N GLY A 40 -24.63 -54.33 20.89
CA GLY A 40 -25.97 -54.89 20.87
C GLY A 40 -26.56 -54.53 22.25
N GLY A 41 -27.76 -53.96 22.30
CA GLY A 41 -28.44 -53.58 23.55
C GLY A 41 -29.68 -52.74 23.31
N ASP A 42 -30.84 -53.38 23.48
CA ASP A 42 -32.21 -52.88 23.30
C ASP A 42 -32.46 -51.45 23.79
N ASP A 43 -33.03 -50.61 22.93
CA ASP A 43 -34.39 -50.05 23.15
C ASP A 43 -34.85 -49.21 21.95
N ALA A 44 -36.06 -49.49 21.48
CA ALA A 44 -36.60 -48.97 20.24
C ALA A 44 -37.20 -47.55 20.37
N LYS A 45 -36.68 -46.62 19.54
CA LYS A 45 -37.19 -45.30 19.05
C LYS A 45 -36.66 -44.02 19.74
N PRO A 46 -36.44 -42.89 19.01
CA PRO A 46 -36.59 -42.67 17.56
C PRO A 46 -35.30 -42.13 16.89
N ARG A 47 -34.58 -42.96 16.14
CA ARG A 47 -33.41 -42.55 15.33
C ARG A 47 -33.73 -41.46 14.28
N ALA A 48 -35.00 -41.25 13.93
CA ALA A 48 -35.43 -40.23 12.97
C ALA A 48 -35.34 -38.78 13.49
N ARG A 49 -35.63 -38.55 14.78
CA ARG A 49 -35.55 -37.19 15.38
C ARG A 49 -34.13 -36.65 15.42
N ARG A 50 -33.14 -37.52 15.67
CA ARG A 50 -31.72 -37.16 15.76
C ARG A 50 -31.15 -36.69 14.42
N ARG A 51 -31.58 -37.29 13.30
CA ARG A 51 -31.16 -36.90 11.94
C ARG A 51 -31.77 -35.57 11.49
N ILE A 52 -33.02 -35.30 11.89
CA ILE A 52 -33.68 -34.00 11.63
C ILE A 52 -32.99 -32.89 12.44
N GLY A 53 -32.69 -33.14 13.72
CA GLY A 53 -31.93 -32.20 14.57
C GLY A 53 -30.55 -31.86 13.99
N LEU A 54 -29.81 -32.86 13.49
CA LEU A 54 -28.52 -32.63 12.83
C LEU A 54 -28.64 -31.80 11.54
N ARG A 55 -29.66 -32.05 10.72
CA ARG A 55 -29.89 -31.29 9.47
C ARG A 55 -30.27 -29.83 9.76
N VAL A 56 -31.10 -29.60 10.78
CA VAL A 56 -31.46 -28.24 11.21
C VAL A 56 -30.26 -27.51 11.82
N ALA A 57 -29.45 -28.19 12.63
CA ALA A 57 -28.23 -27.61 13.19
C ALA A 57 -27.20 -27.29 12.10
N GLY A 58 -27.02 -28.18 11.11
CA GLY A 58 -26.16 -27.93 9.95
C GLY A 58 -26.63 -26.74 9.11
N ALA A 59 -27.94 -26.65 8.84
CA ALA A 59 -28.51 -25.51 8.12
C ALA A 59 -28.31 -24.18 8.88
N LEU A 60 -28.46 -24.20 10.21
CA LEU A 60 -28.22 -23.03 11.06
C LEU A 60 -26.74 -22.63 11.05
N ALA A 61 -25.82 -23.59 11.13
CA ALA A 61 -24.39 -23.34 11.08
C ALA A 61 -23.96 -22.73 9.73
N VAL A 62 -24.48 -23.26 8.62
CA VAL A 62 -24.23 -22.69 7.28
C VAL A 62 -24.81 -21.27 7.16
N ALA A 63 -26.02 -21.04 7.67
CA ALA A 63 -26.63 -19.70 7.68
C ALA A 63 -25.83 -18.69 8.50
N LEU A 64 -25.33 -19.10 9.67
CA LEU A 64 -24.44 -18.29 10.51
C LEU A 64 -23.10 -18.02 9.83
N PHE A 65 -22.51 -19.03 9.18
CA PHE A 65 -21.26 -18.87 8.45
C PHE A 65 -21.41 -17.88 7.31
N ILE A 66 -22.40 -18.05 6.44
CA ILE A 66 -22.66 -17.12 5.32
C ILE A 66 -23.00 -15.72 5.85
N GLY A 67 -23.80 -15.63 6.92
CA GLY A 67 -24.12 -14.36 7.58
C GLY A 67 -22.87 -13.65 8.12
N SER A 68 -21.98 -14.39 8.79
CA SER A 68 -20.71 -13.85 9.32
C SER A 68 -19.74 -13.44 8.20
N ALA A 69 -19.63 -14.24 7.14
CA ALA A 69 -18.80 -13.91 5.98
C ALA A 69 -19.31 -12.66 5.26
N GLY A 70 -20.63 -12.55 5.07
CA GLY A 70 -21.27 -11.35 4.51
C GLY A 70 -21.06 -10.12 5.39
N PHE A 71 -21.20 -10.25 6.71
CA PHE A 71 -20.93 -9.16 7.65
C PHE A 71 -19.46 -8.73 7.64
N ALA A 72 -18.52 -9.68 7.67
CA ALA A 72 -17.09 -9.40 7.61
C ALA A 72 -16.71 -8.71 6.30
N ALA A 73 -17.26 -9.18 5.17
CA ALA A 73 -17.08 -8.53 3.88
C ALA A 73 -17.62 -7.10 3.89
N ALA A 74 -18.84 -6.88 4.37
CA ALA A 74 -19.44 -5.54 4.48
C ALA A 74 -18.64 -4.62 5.40
N ALA A 75 -18.17 -5.13 6.54
CA ALA A 75 -17.34 -4.38 7.48
C ALA A 75 -15.96 -4.00 6.89
N SER A 76 -15.45 -4.77 5.92
CA SER A 76 -14.18 -4.49 5.23
C SER A 76 -14.29 -3.47 4.08
N GLN A 77 -15.49 -3.22 3.55
CA GLN A 77 -15.71 -2.27 2.45
C GLN A 77 -15.14 -0.86 2.69
N PRO A 78 -15.41 -0.18 3.83
CA PRO A 78 -14.90 1.17 4.05
C PRO A 78 -13.37 1.20 4.06
N TYR A 79 -12.73 0.21 4.67
CA TYR A 79 -11.27 0.14 4.74
C TYR A 79 -10.61 0.01 3.37
N LEU A 80 -11.21 -0.80 2.47
CA LEU A 80 -10.70 -0.96 1.11
C LEU A 80 -10.91 0.31 0.26
N ALA A 81 -12.06 0.97 0.43
CA ALA A 81 -12.33 2.24 -0.24
C ALA A 81 -11.36 3.33 0.22
N ASP A 82 -11.16 3.48 1.53
CA ASP A 82 -10.24 4.45 2.12
C ASP A 82 -8.80 4.24 1.63
N ARG A 83 -8.36 2.99 1.52
CA ARG A 83 -7.00 2.68 1.05
C ARG A 83 -6.78 3.08 -0.41
N ALA A 84 -7.77 2.86 -1.27
CA ALA A 84 -7.71 3.26 -2.67
C ALA A 84 -7.66 4.80 -2.79
N GLU A 85 -8.42 5.51 -1.95
CA GLU A 85 -8.41 6.97 -1.92
C GLU A 85 -7.07 7.52 -1.43
N VAL A 86 -6.52 6.99 -0.32
CA VAL A 86 -5.21 7.41 0.20
C VAL A 86 -4.10 7.16 -0.80
N ALA A 87 -4.10 6.00 -1.47
CA ALA A 87 -3.12 5.70 -2.51
C ALA A 87 -3.16 6.73 -3.64
N THR A 88 -4.37 7.10 -4.09
CA THR A 88 -4.59 8.11 -5.12
C THR A 88 -4.10 9.48 -4.68
N LYS A 89 -4.46 9.92 -3.47
CA LYS A 89 -4.02 11.22 -2.93
C LYS A 89 -2.50 11.30 -2.79
N LEU A 90 -1.84 10.23 -2.34
CA LEU A 90 -0.38 10.17 -2.26
C LEU A 90 0.28 10.25 -3.65
N ASP A 91 -0.29 9.60 -4.65
CA ASP A 91 0.24 9.65 -6.01
C ASP A 91 0.10 11.04 -6.63
N ILE A 92 -1.06 11.68 -6.44
CA ILE A 92 -1.30 13.07 -6.85
C ILE A 92 -0.31 14.01 -6.16
N ALA A 93 -0.15 13.92 -4.84
CA ALA A 93 0.79 14.76 -4.09
C ALA A 93 2.23 14.59 -4.57
N ARG A 94 2.68 13.35 -4.82
CA ARG A 94 4.02 13.07 -5.37
C ARG A 94 4.18 13.60 -6.79
N THR A 95 3.14 13.52 -7.61
CA THR A 95 3.16 14.05 -8.97
C THR A 95 3.27 15.57 -8.98
N ALA A 96 2.50 16.25 -8.12
CA ALA A 96 2.58 17.69 -7.96
C ALA A 96 3.95 18.15 -7.43
N ALA A 97 4.51 17.43 -6.44
CA ALA A 97 5.86 17.70 -5.94
C ALA A 97 6.92 17.57 -7.06
N ARG A 98 6.84 16.51 -7.89
CA ARG A 98 7.73 16.33 -9.05
C ARG A 98 7.55 17.43 -10.09
N ALA A 99 6.33 17.89 -10.31
CA ALA A 99 6.04 19.00 -11.21
C ALA A 99 6.75 20.27 -10.75
N ILE A 100 6.51 20.72 -9.51
CA ILE A 100 7.15 21.92 -8.96
C ILE A 100 8.67 21.80 -8.96
N HIS A 101 9.23 20.67 -8.53
CA HIS A 101 10.67 20.44 -8.61
C HIS A 101 11.20 20.64 -10.05
N THR A 102 10.50 20.10 -11.06
CA THR A 102 10.91 20.22 -12.46
C THR A 102 10.79 21.65 -12.99
N LEU A 103 9.79 22.41 -12.53
CA LEU A 103 9.55 23.80 -12.95
C LEU A 103 10.58 24.79 -12.42
N TRP A 104 11.12 24.54 -11.22
CA TRP A 104 11.98 25.51 -10.53
C TRP A 104 13.46 25.13 -10.57
N ASN A 105 13.80 23.86 -10.79
CA ASN A 105 15.20 23.40 -10.77
C ASN A 105 15.87 23.49 -12.16
N TYR A 106 16.88 24.36 -12.29
CA TYR A 106 17.65 24.54 -13.52
C TYR A 106 19.10 24.95 -13.29
N THR A 107 19.92 24.71 -14.31
CA THR A 107 21.29 25.23 -14.41
C THR A 107 21.40 26.09 -15.67
N PRO A 108 22.43 26.95 -15.80
CA PRO A 108 22.64 27.77 -17.00
C PRO A 108 22.70 26.95 -18.29
N GLU A 109 23.21 25.73 -18.23
CA GLU A 109 23.40 24.83 -19.37
C GLU A 109 22.09 24.21 -19.84
N ASN A 110 21.12 24.00 -18.94
CA ASN A 110 19.89 23.29 -19.23
C ASN A 110 18.63 24.18 -19.26
N MET A 111 18.81 25.50 -19.07
CA MET A 111 17.72 26.49 -19.01
C MET A 111 16.85 26.50 -20.27
N ASP A 112 17.44 26.34 -21.46
CA ASP A 112 16.70 26.38 -22.74
C ASP A 112 15.71 25.21 -22.89
N THR A 113 15.99 24.09 -22.23
CA THR A 113 15.16 22.87 -22.27
C THR A 113 14.18 22.77 -21.11
N LEU A 114 14.25 23.70 -20.14
CA LEU A 114 13.38 23.70 -18.96
C LEU A 114 11.88 23.68 -19.32
N PRO A 115 11.38 24.47 -20.29
CA PRO A 115 9.98 24.43 -20.68
C PRO A 115 9.54 23.06 -21.21
N ASP A 116 10.39 22.39 -21.98
CA ASP A 116 10.06 21.10 -22.57
C ASP A 116 10.03 19.98 -21.51
N ARG A 117 10.89 20.06 -20.50
CA ARG A 117 10.84 19.14 -19.35
C ARG A 117 9.59 19.36 -18.49
N ALA A 118 9.24 20.62 -18.27
CA ALA A 118 8.10 21.02 -17.46
C ALA A 118 6.75 20.75 -18.14
N ALA A 119 6.69 20.80 -19.48
CA ALA A 119 5.45 20.68 -20.27
C ALA A 119 4.63 19.44 -19.96
N VAL A 120 5.27 18.32 -19.58
CA VAL A 120 4.58 17.06 -19.21
C VAL A 120 3.63 17.24 -18.01
N TYR A 121 3.87 18.25 -17.17
CA TYR A 121 3.06 18.54 -15.98
C TYR A 121 2.12 19.75 -16.15
N LEU A 122 2.17 20.43 -17.30
CA LEU A 122 1.39 21.64 -17.55
C LEU A 122 0.28 21.33 -18.55
N SER A 123 -0.93 21.79 -18.25
CA SER A 123 -2.09 21.62 -19.11
C SER A 123 -2.68 22.96 -19.56
N GLY A 124 -3.45 22.91 -20.65
CA GLY A 124 -4.11 24.09 -21.22
C GLY A 124 -3.12 25.20 -21.59
N ASP A 125 -3.49 26.45 -21.31
CA ASP A 125 -2.69 27.62 -21.66
C ASP A 125 -1.47 27.84 -20.76
N LEU A 126 -1.35 27.10 -19.66
CA LEU A 126 -0.28 27.28 -18.68
C LEU A 126 1.10 26.95 -19.28
N GLU A 127 1.18 25.92 -20.13
CA GLU A 127 2.44 25.55 -20.80
C GLU A 127 2.97 26.72 -21.65
N ALA A 128 2.10 27.32 -22.47
CA ALA A 128 2.47 28.43 -23.33
C ALA A 128 2.89 29.67 -22.53
N GLN A 129 2.20 29.95 -21.43
CA GLN A 129 2.55 31.05 -20.53
C GLN A 129 3.90 30.82 -19.85
N TYR A 130 4.15 29.60 -19.36
CA TYR A 130 5.42 29.23 -18.74
C TYR A 130 6.58 29.33 -19.73
N ARG A 131 6.43 28.83 -20.96
CA ARG A 131 7.43 28.95 -22.02
C ARG A 131 7.77 30.40 -22.33
N LYS A 132 6.76 31.28 -22.41
CA LYS A 132 6.95 32.71 -22.61
C LYS A 132 7.70 33.36 -21.45
N PHE A 133 7.37 33.01 -20.22
CA PHE A 133 8.06 33.50 -19.03
C PHE A 133 9.54 33.09 -19.04
N ILE A 134 9.84 31.81 -19.25
CA ILE A 134 11.23 31.32 -19.31
C ILE A 134 12.01 31.99 -20.45
N ALA A 135 11.42 32.11 -21.65
CA ALA A 135 12.08 32.77 -22.78
C ALA A 135 12.48 34.24 -22.50
N ALA A 136 11.71 34.95 -21.66
CA ALA A 136 12.01 36.32 -21.28
C ALA A 136 13.18 36.44 -20.29
N ILE A 137 13.44 35.40 -19.49
CA ILE A 137 14.46 35.43 -18.41
C ILE A 137 15.70 34.57 -18.70
N ALA A 138 15.61 33.62 -19.64
CA ALA A 138 16.64 32.61 -19.88
C ALA A 138 18.01 33.24 -20.20
N GLU A 139 18.08 34.17 -21.13
CA GLU A 139 19.35 34.78 -21.57
C GLU A 139 20.05 35.52 -20.42
N SER A 140 19.30 36.33 -19.65
CA SER A 140 19.84 37.06 -18.51
C SER A 140 20.38 36.09 -17.43
N ASN A 141 19.63 35.04 -17.11
CA ASN A 141 20.04 34.08 -16.08
C ASN A 141 21.23 33.22 -16.53
N LYS A 142 21.33 32.91 -17.83
CA LYS A 142 22.50 32.20 -18.41
C LYS A 142 23.76 33.05 -18.34
N GLN A 143 23.68 34.33 -18.68
CA GLN A 143 24.83 35.25 -18.58
C GLN A 143 25.29 35.43 -17.13
N ALA A 144 24.34 35.51 -16.20
CA ALA A 144 24.62 35.61 -14.77
C ALA A 144 25.01 34.27 -14.11
N LYS A 145 24.96 33.16 -14.85
CA LYS A 145 25.25 31.80 -14.37
C LYS A 145 24.41 31.39 -13.16
N VAL A 146 23.13 31.73 -13.17
CA VAL A 146 22.21 31.40 -12.09
C VAL A 146 21.86 29.91 -12.13
N THR A 147 21.97 29.26 -10.98
CA THR A 147 21.46 27.90 -10.73
C THR A 147 20.38 28.01 -9.66
N ASP A 148 19.25 27.37 -9.90
CA ASP A 148 18.17 27.29 -8.93
C ASP A 148 17.89 25.83 -8.58
N SER A 149 17.69 25.57 -7.30
CA SER A 149 17.44 24.25 -6.73
C SER A 149 16.42 24.37 -5.62
N THR A 150 15.29 23.69 -5.80
CA THR A 150 14.19 23.70 -4.84
C THR A 150 14.01 22.33 -4.23
N GLU A 151 13.91 22.26 -2.91
CA GLU A 151 13.58 21.06 -2.17
C GLU A 151 12.12 21.14 -1.70
N ILE A 152 11.36 20.06 -1.92
CA ILE A 152 9.96 19.98 -1.51
C ILE A 152 9.88 19.33 -0.13
N VAL A 153 9.47 20.12 0.88
CA VAL A 153 9.39 19.67 2.28
C VAL A 153 8.11 18.86 2.54
N GLY A 154 7.04 19.14 1.79
CA GLY A 154 5.78 18.42 1.90
C GLY A 154 4.92 18.61 0.67
N ALA A 155 3.99 17.68 0.46
CA ALA A 155 2.90 17.84 -0.49
C ALA A 155 1.68 17.10 0.04
N ALA A 156 0.51 17.75 0.01
CA ALA A 156 -0.73 17.16 0.48
C ALA A 156 -1.90 17.59 -0.40
N VAL A 157 -2.83 16.66 -0.67
CA VAL A 157 -4.06 16.96 -1.42
C VAL A 157 -5.06 17.63 -0.47
N GLU A 158 -5.46 18.85 -0.81
CA GLU A 158 -6.51 19.60 -0.11
C GLU A 158 -7.90 19.13 -0.51
N SER A 159 -8.16 19.03 -1.81
CA SER A 159 -9.44 18.57 -2.37
C SER A 159 -9.22 17.61 -3.55
N LEU A 160 -10.14 16.66 -3.72
CA LEU A 160 -10.17 15.70 -4.82
C LEU A 160 -11.62 15.51 -5.28
N ASP A 161 -11.93 16.00 -6.48
CA ASP A 161 -13.26 16.03 -7.06
C ASP A 161 -13.21 15.42 -8.47
N GLY A 162 -13.43 14.11 -8.56
CA GLY A 162 -13.38 13.39 -9.84
C GLY A 162 -11.98 13.42 -10.46
N ASP A 163 -11.81 14.14 -11.55
CA ASP A 163 -10.55 14.35 -12.28
C ASP A 163 -9.80 15.63 -11.89
N GLU A 164 -10.37 16.45 -11.00
CA GLU A 164 -9.74 17.67 -10.48
C GLU A 164 -9.22 17.46 -9.06
N ALA A 165 -8.01 17.97 -8.78
CA ALA A 165 -7.41 17.90 -7.45
C ALA A 165 -6.62 19.18 -7.13
N THR A 166 -6.77 19.67 -5.90
CA THR A 166 -5.97 20.78 -5.37
C THR A 166 -4.90 20.24 -4.44
N VAL A 167 -3.65 20.65 -4.67
CA VAL A 167 -2.50 20.19 -3.89
C VAL A 167 -1.78 21.38 -3.27
N LEU A 168 -1.48 21.26 -1.98
CA LEU A 168 -0.65 22.17 -1.22
C LEU A 168 0.78 21.63 -1.18
N ILE A 169 1.76 22.51 -1.40
CA ILE A 169 3.20 22.21 -1.49
C ILE A 169 3.95 23.22 -0.61
#